data_AF-A0A920T845-F1
#
_entry.id   AF-A0A920T845-F1
#
_cell.length_a   1.000
_cell.length_b   1.000
_cell.length_c   1.000
_cell.angle_alpha   90.00
_cell.angle_beta   90.00
_cell.angle_gamma   90.00
#
_symmetry.space_group_name_H-M   'P 1'
#
loop_
_entity.id
_entity.type
_entity.pdbx_description
1 polymer ?
#
loop_
_entity_poly.entity_id
_entity_poly.type
_entity_poly.pdbx_seq_one_letter_code
_entity_poly.pdbx_strand_id
1 'polypeptide(L)'
;MGLPADLTSVGSRLRGKERVRTEIDAFVLARLKEKKLGFATDADRLTLVRRVYLDLLGLPPTFEQAQAFINDKRDDAYERLIDDCLESPHYGERWGRHWLDVSGYADSEGYTNSDRVRPYAYKFRDYVIQAFNDDMPFDRFIQEQIAGDEMIVGPLKNLGPHQVQKLVATGFLRMAADGTGESDGAVSRNQVVADTIKIVSSALLGLSVGCAQCHDHRYDPISQVDYYRIRAVFEPGYDWKSWRNPSQRRVSLYTDAQRAARAEVQKEVDVVNKEKTAKQQKYIQEALEKEYARYDEPLRSEMRKAKTTPGSKQTDKQKALLKKYPNLNVNGGNLYQYNSKHADEIKAYAPRIAKIRKKIPVEDFVRALTENIGKPGTAPKTFLFHRGDHRQPRQEVAPGGLTVTAPRAAGLRSVATTPRSRPAVVDWPLPAG
;
A
#
# COMPACT_ATOMS: atom_id res chain seq x y z
N MET A 1 27.36 33.22 -28.12
CA MET A 1 25.96 33.67 -28.32
C MET A 1 25.36 33.82 -26.93
N GLY A 2 25.19 35.07 -26.50
CA GLY A 2 24.81 35.41 -25.13
C GLY A 2 23.33 35.11 -24.87
N LEU A 3 23.08 34.48 -23.73
CA LEU A 3 21.76 34.39 -23.13
C LEU A 3 21.29 35.80 -22.76
N PRO A 4 20.08 36.25 -23.15
CA PRO A 4 19.54 37.47 -22.61
C PRO A 4 19.05 37.22 -21.19
N ALA A 5 19.28 38.24 -20.37
CA ALA A 5 18.90 38.34 -18.98
C ALA A 5 17.39 38.55 -18.80
N ASP A 6 16.94 38.20 -17.58
CA ASP A 6 15.71 38.62 -16.91
C ASP A 6 14.38 38.00 -17.38
N LEU A 7 13.98 36.92 -16.70
CA LEU A 7 12.71 36.22 -16.87
C LEU A 7 11.53 36.85 -16.10
N THR A 8 11.68 38.04 -15.51
CA THR A 8 10.63 38.60 -14.61
C THR A 8 9.76 39.72 -15.19
N SER A 9 9.93 40.14 -16.45
CA SER A 9 9.14 41.28 -16.98
C SER A 9 8.47 41.13 -18.35
N VAL A 10 8.38 39.93 -18.94
CA VAL A 10 7.85 39.76 -20.31
C VAL A 10 6.37 39.35 -20.32
N GLY A 11 5.52 40.13 -19.64
CA GLY A 11 4.09 39.80 -19.46
C GLY A 11 3.09 40.53 -20.36
N SER A 12 3.45 41.59 -21.09
CA SER A 12 2.41 42.52 -21.58
C SER A 12 2.48 43.02 -23.02
N ARG A 13 3.41 42.56 -23.86
CA ARG A 13 3.44 43.03 -25.25
C ARG A 13 3.88 41.93 -26.19
N LEU A 14 2.94 41.26 -26.87
CA LEU A 14 3.12 40.70 -28.21
C LEU A 14 1.80 40.21 -28.85
N ARG A 15 0.63 40.82 -28.55
CA ARG A 15 -0.62 40.56 -29.30
C ARG A 15 -0.58 41.17 -30.71
N GLY A 16 0.28 40.64 -31.58
CA GLY A 16 0.39 40.99 -33.00
C GLY A 16 -0.41 40.06 -33.91
N LYS A 17 -0.53 40.43 -35.20
CA LYS A 17 -1.22 39.66 -36.27
C LYS A 17 -0.83 38.17 -36.37
N GLU A 18 0.29 37.78 -35.78
CA GLU A 18 0.85 36.42 -35.82
C GLU A 18 0.46 35.54 -34.62
N ARG A 19 -0.42 36.00 -33.72
CA ARG A 19 -0.99 35.19 -32.61
C ARG A 19 0.03 34.62 -31.60
N VAL A 20 1.19 35.25 -31.46
CA VAL A 20 2.21 34.88 -30.46
C VAL A 20 1.82 35.45 -29.10
N ARG A 21 1.57 34.63 -28.08
CA ARG A 21 1.18 35.08 -26.73
C ARG A 21 2.29 34.86 -25.71
N THR A 22 3.04 33.78 -25.88
CA THR A 22 4.17 33.38 -25.04
C THR A 22 5.43 33.19 -25.87
N GLU A 23 6.58 33.08 -25.21
CA GLU A 23 7.85 32.76 -25.88
C GLU A 23 7.79 31.37 -26.54
N ILE A 24 7.06 30.43 -25.94
CA ILE A 24 6.83 29.09 -26.51
C ILE A 24 6.14 29.20 -27.88
N ASP A 25 5.15 30.09 -28.01
CA ASP A 25 4.46 30.30 -29.29
C ASP A 25 5.41 30.81 -30.37
N ALA A 26 6.40 31.64 -30.02
CA ALA A 26 7.40 32.11 -30.98
C ALA A 26 8.27 30.96 -31.51
N PHE A 27 8.67 30.03 -30.63
CA PHE A 27 9.41 28.82 -31.04
C PHE A 27 8.58 27.91 -31.95
N VAL A 28 7.30 27.71 -31.63
CA VAL A 28 6.39 26.91 -32.47
C VAL A 28 6.17 27.59 -33.83
N LEU A 29 5.91 28.90 -33.83
CA LEU A 29 5.69 29.67 -35.05
C LEU A 29 6.89 29.64 -35.98
N ALA A 30 8.12 29.70 -35.45
CA ALA A 30 9.34 29.60 -36.25
C ALA A 30 9.36 28.31 -37.08
N ARG A 31 9.05 27.16 -36.47
CA ARG A 31 8.95 25.88 -37.17
C ARG A 31 7.76 25.78 -38.12
N LEU A 32 6.63 26.39 -37.79
CA LEU A 32 5.49 26.45 -38.71
C LEU A 32 5.84 27.26 -39.96
N LYS A 33 6.50 28.41 -39.82
CA LYS A 33 6.90 29.27 -40.95
C LYS A 33 7.88 28.57 -41.91
N GLU A 34 8.83 27.79 -41.40
CA GLU A 34 9.70 26.94 -42.25
C GLU A 34 8.89 25.98 -43.13
N LYS A 35 7.78 25.47 -42.60
CA LYS A 35 6.84 24.61 -43.31
C LYS A 35 5.75 25.38 -44.07
N LYS A 36 5.86 26.71 -44.16
CA LYS A 36 4.86 27.62 -44.77
C LYS A 36 3.47 27.51 -44.13
N LEU A 37 3.43 27.23 -42.84
CA LEU A 37 2.22 27.17 -42.01
C LEU A 37 2.18 28.35 -41.03
N GLY A 38 1.00 28.63 -40.50
CA GLY A 38 0.78 29.54 -39.37
C GLY A 38 -0.14 28.88 -38.33
N PHE A 39 -0.39 29.60 -37.24
CA PHE A 39 -1.34 29.12 -36.24
C PHE A 39 -2.77 29.04 -36.79
N ALA A 40 -3.50 28.01 -36.36
CA ALA A 40 -4.92 27.92 -36.60
C ALA A 40 -5.68 29.06 -35.88
N THR A 41 -6.93 29.29 -36.29
CA THR A 41 -7.82 30.18 -35.55
C THR A 41 -8.18 29.58 -34.20
N ASP A 42 -8.29 30.43 -33.19
CA ASP A 42 -8.81 30.06 -31.87
C ASP A 42 -10.18 29.38 -32.01
N ALA A 43 -10.41 28.38 -31.16
CA ALA A 43 -11.73 27.78 -31.05
C ALA A 43 -12.72 28.79 -30.46
N ASP A 44 -14.01 28.61 -30.75
CA ASP A 44 -15.06 29.41 -30.14
C ASP A 44 -15.13 29.19 -28.62
N ARG A 45 -15.72 30.14 -27.89
CA ARG A 45 -15.75 30.13 -26.42
C ARG A 45 -16.45 28.88 -25.85
N LEU A 46 -17.51 28.39 -26.49
CA LEU A 46 -18.20 27.19 -26.02
C LEU A 46 -17.32 25.95 -26.18
N THR A 47 -16.60 25.84 -27.30
CA THR A 47 -15.62 24.77 -27.50
C THR A 47 -14.48 24.85 -26.49
N LEU A 48 -13.96 26.05 -26.21
CA LEU A 48 -12.87 26.25 -25.25
C LEU A 48 -13.27 25.81 -23.83
N VAL A 49 -14.40 26.29 -23.30
CA VAL A 49 -14.82 25.92 -21.93
C VAL A 49 -15.09 24.43 -21.80
N ARG A 50 -15.69 23.80 -22.83
CA ARG A 50 -15.91 22.35 -22.82
C ARG A 50 -14.61 21.56 -22.79
N ARG A 51 -13.59 21.97 -23.56
CA ARG A 51 -12.27 21.31 -23.57
C ARG A 51 -11.58 21.46 -22.22
N VAL A 52 -11.50 22.67 -21.68
CA VAL A 52 -10.88 22.92 -20.38
C VAL A 52 -11.48 22.04 -19.28
N TYR A 53 -12.80 22.03 -19.16
CA TYR A 53 -13.50 21.24 -18.16
C TYR A 53 -13.28 19.73 -18.33
N LEU A 54 -13.34 19.21 -19.57
CA LEU A 54 -13.11 17.78 -19.83
C LEU A 54 -11.65 17.37 -19.63
N ASP A 55 -10.71 18.23 -20.00
CA ASP A 55 -9.28 17.95 -19.91
C ASP A 55 -8.81 18.01 -18.45
N LEU A 56 -9.17 19.07 -17.72
CA LEU A 56 -8.72 19.31 -16.35
C LEU A 56 -9.56 18.57 -15.30
N LEU A 57 -10.88 18.47 -15.47
CA LEU A 57 -11.78 17.88 -14.46
C LEU A 57 -12.37 16.54 -14.89
N GLY A 58 -12.29 16.18 -16.18
CA GLY A 58 -12.93 14.97 -16.70
C GLY A 58 -14.46 15.05 -16.78
N LEU A 59 -15.04 16.21 -16.49
CA LEU A 59 -16.48 16.46 -16.45
C LEU A 59 -16.82 17.61 -17.40
N PRO A 60 -17.99 17.60 -18.08
CA PRO A 60 -18.43 18.77 -18.84
C PRO A 60 -18.82 19.92 -17.90
N PRO A 61 -18.73 21.19 -18.35
CA PRO A 61 -19.24 22.32 -17.57
C PRO A 61 -20.76 22.27 -17.45
N THR A 62 -21.33 22.80 -16.36
CA THR A 62 -22.77 23.09 -16.31
C THR A 62 -23.14 24.20 -17.29
N PHE A 63 -24.44 24.36 -17.55
CA PHE A 63 -24.93 25.43 -18.41
C PHE A 63 -24.52 26.81 -17.86
N GLU A 64 -24.64 27.02 -16.55
CA GLU A 64 -24.33 28.26 -15.87
C GLU A 64 -22.82 28.56 -15.94
N GLN A 65 -21.97 27.56 -15.70
CA GLN A 65 -20.51 27.69 -15.82
C GLN A 65 -20.08 28.04 -17.26
N ALA A 66 -20.67 27.38 -18.26
CA ALA A 66 -20.40 27.68 -19.66
C ALA A 66 -20.85 29.10 -20.04
N GLN A 67 -22.05 29.52 -19.60
CA GLN A 67 -22.55 30.86 -19.86
C GLN A 67 -21.71 31.94 -19.16
N ALA A 68 -21.27 31.70 -17.93
CA ALA A 68 -20.39 32.61 -17.22
C ALA A 68 -19.12 32.88 -18.03
N PHE A 69 -18.45 31.83 -18.52
CA PHE A 69 -17.28 32.01 -19.37
C PHE A 69 -17.62 32.66 -20.71
N ILE A 70 -18.67 32.23 -21.43
CA ILE A 70 -19.02 32.80 -22.75
C ILE A 70 -19.27 34.32 -22.66
N ASN A 71 -19.88 34.76 -21.58
CA ASN A 71 -20.25 36.15 -21.35
C ASN A 71 -19.15 36.98 -20.69
N ASP A 72 -18.12 36.36 -20.11
CA ASP A 72 -16.95 37.06 -19.57
C ASP A 72 -16.14 37.74 -20.68
N LYS A 73 -16.09 39.07 -20.66
CA LYS A 73 -15.39 39.90 -21.67
C LYS A 73 -14.03 40.41 -21.20
N ARG A 74 -13.58 40.03 -20.01
CA ARG A 74 -12.26 40.41 -19.53
C ARG A 74 -11.17 39.78 -20.40
N ASP A 75 -10.05 40.48 -20.51
CA ASP A 75 -8.91 40.04 -21.32
C ASP A 75 -8.21 38.79 -20.78
N ASP A 76 -8.44 38.46 -19.49
CA ASP A 76 -7.89 37.32 -18.74
C ASP A 76 -8.94 36.23 -18.47
N ALA A 77 -10.10 36.28 -19.15
CA ALA A 77 -11.22 35.37 -18.86
C ALA A 77 -10.86 33.89 -19.06
N TYR A 78 -9.92 33.57 -19.96
CA TYR A 78 -9.49 32.20 -20.20
C TYR A 78 -8.54 31.71 -19.12
N GLU A 79 -7.56 32.52 -18.74
CA GLU A 79 -6.60 32.26 -17.68
C GLU A 79 -7.34 32.00 -16.36
N ARG A 80 -8.30 32.87 -16.02
CA ARG A 80 -9.12 32.65 -14.83
C ARG A 80 -9.96 31.38 -14.88
N LEU A 81 -10.48 31.00 -16.05
CA LEU A 81 -11.21 29.73 -16.21
C LEU A 81 -10.27 28.54 -15.94
N ILE A 82 -9.01 28.62 -16.38
CA ILE A 82 -8.00 27.61 -16.08
C ILE A 82 -7.75 27.57 -14.57
N ASP A 83 -7.50 28.71 -13.93
CA ASP A 83 -7.25 28.80 -12.49
C ASP A 83 -8.43 28.23 -11.68
N ASP A 84 -9.67 28.64 -11.99
CA ASP A 84 -10.90 28.13 -11.37
C ASP A 84 -11.01 26.58 -11.50
N CYS A 85 -10.52 26.01 -12.61
CA CYS A 85 -10.48 24.55 -12.81
C CYS A 85 -9.31 23.88 -12.07
N LEU A 86 -8.13 24.49 -12.00
CA LEU A 86 -6.98 23.94 -11.28
C LEU A 86 -7.21 23.93 -9.76
N GLU A 87 -7.96 24.91 -9.23
CA GLU A 87 -8.35 24.97 -7.82
C GLU A 87 -9.48 23.98 -7.44
N SER A 88 -10.13 23.36 -8.43
CA SER A 88 -11.21 22.40 -8.20
C SER A 88 -10.68 21.08 -7.63
N PRO A 89 -11.32 20.49 -6.60
CA PRO A 89 -10.90 19.18 -6.08
C PRO A 89 -10.97 18.05 -7.11
N HIS A 90 -11.77 18.23 -8.17
CA HIS A 90 -11.87 17.29 -9.29
C HIS A 90 -10.60 17.26 -10.17
N TYR A 91 -9.75 18.28 -10.10
CA TYR A 91 -8.47 18.30 -10.81
C TYR A 91 -7.59 17.12 -10.36
N GLY A 92 -7.38 16.96 -9.05
CA GLY A 92 -6.61 15.86 -8.49
C GLY A 92 -7.25 14.49 -8.70
N GLU A 93 -8.59 14.40 -8.74
CA GLU A 93 -9.28 13.16 -9.12
C GLU A 93 -8.99 12.77 -10.58
N ARG A 94 -9.03 13.75 -11.49
CA ARG A 94 -8.78 13.56 -12.92
C ARG A 94 -7.32 13.21 -13.20
N TRP A 95 -6.39 14.02 -12.70
CA TRP A 95 -4.96 13.87 -12.95
C TRP A 95 -4.34 12.75 -12.13
N GLY A 96 -4.82 12.55 -10.89
CA GLY A 96 -4.42 11.43 -10.05
C GLY A 96 -4.67 10.08 -10.70
N ARG A 97 -5.75 9.92 -11.47
CA ARG A 97 -6.03 8.69 -12.23
C ARG A 97 -4.89 8.32 -13.19
N HIS A 98 -4.29 9.29 -13.89
CA HIS A 98 -3.18 9.03 -14.80
C HIS A 98 -1.95 8.49 -14.07
N TRP A 99 -1.65 9.06 -12.89
CA TRP A 99 -0.58 8.53 -12.05
C TRP A 99 -0.90 7.15 -11.48
N LEU A 100 -2.14 6.93 -11.06
CA LEU A 100 -2.59 5.66 -10.50
C LEU A 100 -2.51 4.53 -11.54
N ASP A 101 -2.90 4.80 -12.78
CA ASP A 101 -2.73 3.87 -13.91
C ASP A 101 -1.26 3.49 -14.09
N VAL A 102 -0.35 4.48 -14.11
CA VAL A 102 1.10 4.27 -14.25
C VAL A 102 1.71 3.52 -13.05
N SER A 103 1.19 3.76 -11.84
CA SER A 103 1.62 3.09 -10.63
C SER A 103 1.16 1.63 -10.54
N GLY A 104 0.24 1.19 -11.40
CA GLY A 104 -0.38 -0.14 -11.32
C GLY A 104 -1.38 -0.25 -10.16
N TYR A 105 -2.06 0.84 -9.83
CA TYR A 105 -3.04 0.87 -8.74
C TYR A 105 -4.16 -0.16 -8.97
N ALA A 106 -4.47 -0.92 -7.93
CA ALA A 106 -5.63 -1.79 -7.88
C ALA A 106 -6.15 -1.88 -6.43
N ASP A 107 -7.47 -2.02 -6.28
CA ASP A 107 -8.11 -2.28 -4.99
C ASP A 107 -8.03 -3.76 -4.57
N SER A 108 -7.50 -4.64 -5.43
CA SER A 108 -7.32 -6.07 -5.19
C SER A 108 -5.94 -6.57 -5.66
N GLU A 109 -5.57 -7.81 -5.34
CA GLU A 109 -4.25 -8.37 -5.68
C GLU A 109 -4.13 -8.79 -7.16
N GLY A 110 -5.23 -9.11 -7.85
CA GLY A 110 -5.26 -9.43 -9.27
C GLY A 110 -4.45 -10.66 -9.68
N TYR A 111 -4.07 -11.53 -8.72
CA TYR A 111 -3.09 -12.60 -8.94
C TYR A 111 -3.70 -14.00 -9.01
N THR A 112 -4.66 -14.31 -8.14
CA THR A 112 -5.37 -15.60 -8.10
C THR A 112 -6.87 -15.41 -8.30
N ASN A 113 -7.60 -16.50 -8.53
CA ASN A 113 -9.06 -16.49 -8.69
C ASN A 113 -9.82 -15.95 -7.46
N SER A 114 -9.19 -15.92 -6.28
CA SER A 114 -9.83 -15.36 -5.08
C SER A 114 -9.82 -13.83 -5.06
N ASP A 115 -8.99 -13.21 -5.92
CA ASP A 115 -8.75 -11.78 -6.07
C ASP A 115 -8.89 -10.97 -4.77
N ARG A 116 -7.98 -11.23 -3.83
CA ARG A 116 -8.07 -10.64 -2.48
C ARG A 116 -8.06 -9.12 -2.52
N VAL A 117 -9.08 -8.51 -1.91
CA VAL A 117 -9.15 -7.05 -1.70
C VAL A 117 -7.99 -6.57 -0.84
N ARG A 118 -7.40 -5.44 -1.24
CA ARG A 118 -6.37 -4.67 -0.54
C ARG A 118 -7.04 -3.63 0.36
N PRO A 119 -7.26 -3.90 1.67
CA PRO A 119 -8.21 -3.10 2.47
C PRO A 119 -7.81 -1.64 2.68
N TYR A 120 -6.53 -1.30 2.46
CA TYR A 120 -5.97 0.03 2.70
C TYR A 120 -5.31 0.64 1.45
N ALA A 121 -5.51 0.05 0.26
CA ALA A 121 -4.92 0.58 -0.97
C ALA A 121 -5.44 1.99 -1.29
N TYR A 122 -6.73 2.24 -1.04
CA TYR A 122 -7.38 3.53 -1.25
C TYR A 122 -6.67 4.71 -0.59
N LYS A 123 -5.93 4.49 0.52
CA LYS A 123 -5.15 5.57 1.15
C LYS A 123 -4.05 6.10 0.22
N PHE A 124 -3.42 5.22 -0.57
CA PHE A 124 -2.43 5.64 -1.57
C PHE A 124 -3.11 6.41 -2.73
N ARG A 125 -4.29 5.97 -3.17
CA ARG A 125 -5.12 6.72 -4.14
C ARG A 125 -5.42 8.12 -3.62
N ASP A 126 -5.92 8.22 -2.40
CA ASP A 126 -6.31 9.49 -1.80
C ASP A 126 -5.08 10.39 -1.58
N TYR A 127 -3.91 9.82 -1.23
CA TYR A 127 -2.64 10.55 -1.21
C TYR A 127 -2.27 11.15 -2.57
N VAL A 128 -2.40 10.37 -3.66
CA VAL A 128 -2.10 10.86 -5.01
C VAL A 128 -3.04 12.00 -5.39
N ILE A 129 -4.35 11.82 -5.18
CA ILE A 129 -5.36 12.86 -5.45
C ILE A 129 -5.03 14.14 -4.69
N GLN A 130 -4.73 14.01 -3.39
CA GLN A 130 -4.38 15.16 -2.56
C GLN A 130 -3.08 15.83 -2.99
N ALA A 131 -2.06 15.05 -3.40
CA ALA A 131 -0.79 15.61 -3.86
C ALA A 131 -0.95 16.47 -5.13
N PHE A 132 -1.85 16.11 -6.05
CA PHE A 132 -2.18 16.95 -7.20
C PHE A 132 -2.97 18.20 -6.80
N ASN A 133 -3.96 18.07 -5.90
CA ASN A 133 -4.77 19.21 -5.44
C ASN A 133 -3.96 20.22 -4.60
N ASP A 134 -2.95 19.75 -3.86
CA ASP A 134 -2.06 20.59 -3.06
C ASP A 134 -0.91 21.21 -3.87
N ASP A 135 -0.86 20.97 -5.19
CA ASP A 135 0.26 21.33 -6.06
C ASP A 135 1.62 20.90 -5.48
N MET A 136 1.68 19.64 -5.02
CA MET A 136 2.89 19.11 -4.40
C MET A 136 4.04 19.13 -5.41
N PRO A 137 5.21 19.70 -5.05
CA PRO A 137 6.38 19.67 -5.92
C PRO A 137 6.70 18.25 -6.38
N PHE A 138 6.90 18.07 -7.69
CA PHE A 138 7.06 16.76 -8.30
C PHE A 138 8.22 15.97 -7.68
N ASP A 139 9.33 16.65 -7.39
CA ASP A 139 10.49 16.06 -6.73
C ASP A 139 10.12 15.45 -5.37
N ARG A 140 9.32 16.17 -4.59
CA ARG A 140 8.81 15.72 -3.31
C ARG A 140 7.82 14.58 -3.46
N PHE A 141 6.89 14.69 -4.40
CA PHE A 141 5.90 13.66 -4.70
C PHE A 141 6.55 12.32 -5.04
N ILE A 142 7.62 12.34 -5.85
CA ILE A 142 8.39 11.13 -6.15
C ILE A 142 9.15 10.65 -4.92
N GLN A 143 9.90 11.53 -4.24
CA GLN A 143 10.72 11.18 -3.09
C GLN A 143 9.92 10.47 -1.98
N GLU A 144 8.72 10.97 -1.64
CA GLU A 144 7.87 10.33 -0.63
C GLU A 144 7.41 8.93 -1.07
N GLN A 145 7.12 8.73 -2.36
CA GLN A 145 6.68 7.43 -2.88
C GLN A 145 7.76 6.36 -2.86
N ILE A 146 9.02 6.75 -3.12
CA ILE A 146 10.14 5.81 -3.16
C ILE A 146 10.85 5.68 -1.80
N ALA A 147 10.78 6.69 -0.92
CA ALA A 147 11.56 6.73 0.32
C ALA A 147 10.81 7.26 1.55
N GLY A 148 9.48 7.44 1.52
CA GLY A 148 8.72 8.02 2.63
C GLY A 148 8.94 7.33 3.99
N ASP A 149 9.10 6.01 3.99
CA ASP A 149 9.45 5.22 5.16
C ASP A 149 10.83 5.54 5.74
N GLU A 150 11.82 5.82 4.89
CA GLU A 150 13.19 6.18 5.29
C GLU A 150 13.28 7.63 5.81
N MET A 151 12.26 8.45 5.54
CA MET A 151 12.17 9.83 5.99
C MET A 151 11.58 9.95 7.40
N ILE A 152 11.19 8.84 8.02
CA ILE A 152 10.62 8.81 9.37
C ILE A 152 11.71 8.40 10.35
N VAL A 153 11.98 9.27 11.32
CA VAL A 153 12.94 9.01 12.40
C VAL A 153 12.18 8.55 13.64
N GLY A 154 12.57 7.39 14.18
CA GLY A 154 11.99 6.84 15.41
C GLY A 154 11.03 5.67 15.19
N PRO A 155 10.39 5.17 16.27
CA PRO A 155 9.49 4.03 16.20
C PRO A 155 8.20 4.39 15.44
N LEU A 156 7.62 3.41 14.75
CA LEU A 156 6.29 3.53 14.11
C LEU A 156 5.15 3.48 15.14
N LYS A 157 5.14 4.45 16.05
CA LYS A 157 4.14 4.61 17.12
C LYS A 157 3.79 6.09 17.26
N ASN A 158 2.52 6.39 17.54
CA ASN A 158 2.02 7.76 17.70
C ASN A 158 2.40 8.66 16.51
N LEU A 159 2.23 8.13 15.30
CA LEU A 159 2.63 8.83 14.07
C LEU A 159 1.79 10.09 13.90
N GLY A 160 2.46 11.22 13.69
CA GLY A 160 1.81 12.46 13.29
C GLY A 160 1.31 12.41 11.84
N PRO A 161 0.40 13.32 11.42
CA PRO A 161 -0.19 13.31 10.09
C PRO A 161 0.83 13.25 8.94
N HIS A 162 1.90 14.05 8.99
CA HIS A 162 2.94 14.03 7.96
C HIS A 162 3.75 12.73 7.91
N GLN A 163 3.93 12.04 9.05
CA GLN A 163 4.61 10.74 9.06
C GLN A 163 3.70 9.66 8.46
N VAL A 164 2.39 9.72 8.76
CA VAL A 164 1.40 8.84 8.14
C VAL A 164 1.37 9.05 6.62
N GLN A 165 1.35 10.30 6.16
CA GLN A 165 1.37 10.66 4.75
C GLN A 165 2.57 10.03 4.02
N LYS A 166 3.78 10.19 4.58
CA LYS A 166 4.99 9.57 4.03
C LYS A 166 4.92 8.05 3.96
N LEU A 167 4.35 7.39 4.97
CA LEU A 167 4.14 5.93 4.91
C LEU A 167 3.13 5.56 3.82
N VAL A 168 2.04 6.31 3.70
CA VAL A 168 1.01 6.08 2.69
C VAL A 168 1.59 6.23 1.28
N ALA A 169 2.46 7.22 1.05
CA ALA A 169 3.13 7.43 -0.24
C ALA A 169 3.91 6.18 -0.69
N THR A 170 4.58 5.47 0.24
CA THR A 170 5.29 4.20 -0.08
C THR A 170 4.37 3.06 -0.51
N GLY A 171 3.06 3.26 -0.45
CA GLY A 171 2.06 2.42 -1.12
C GLY A 171 2.36 2.23 -2.60
N PHE A 172 2.97 3.21 -3.28
CA PHE A 172 3.49 3.10 -4.65
C PHE A 172 4.32 1.83 -4.85
N LEU A 173 5.28 1.60 -3.96
CA LEU A 173 6.16 0.44 -4.03
C LEU A 173 5.43 -0.87 -3.79
N ARG A 174 4.17 -0.85 -3.33
CA ARG A 174 3.34 -2.02 -3.02
C ARG A 174 2.27 -2.31 -4.08
N MET A 175 2.29 -1.61 -5.20
CA MET A 175 1.27 -1.76 -6.25
C MET A 175 1.45 -3.02 -7.09
N ALA A 176 2.65 -3.60 -7.17
CA ALA A 176 2.86 -4.92 -7.78
C ALA A 176 1.90 -5.98 -7.20
N ALA A 177 1.34 -6.82 -8.06
CA ALA A 177 0.47 -7.93 -7.67
C ALA A 177 1.24 -8.90 -6.76
N ASP A 178 0.68 -9.26 -5.59
CA ASP A 178 1.37 -10.09 -4.59
C ASP A 178 0.53 -11.30 -4.18
N GLY A 179 0.71 -12.40 -4.92
CA GLY A 179 0.09 -13.70 -4.66
C GLY A 179 0.63 -14.46 -3.44
N THR A 180 1.65 -13.96 -2.76
CA THR A 180 2.29 -14.67 -1.63
C THR A 180 1.40 -14.75 -0.39
N GLY A 181 0.26 -14.04 -0.38
CA GLY A 181 -0.80 -14.24 0.61
C GLY A 181 -1.51 -15.59 0.53
N GLU A 182 -1.37 -16.30 -0.59
CA GLU A 182 -2.01 -17.61 -0.83
C GLU A 182 -0.99 -18.71 -1.13
N SER A 183 -0.10 -18.46 -2.09
CA SER A 183 0.95 -19.39 -2.48
C SER A 183 2.31 -18.72 -2.38
N ASP A 184 2.92 -18.89 -1.21
CA ASP A 184 4.22 -18.31 -0.91
C ASP A 184 5.36 -19.26 -1.33
N GLY A 185 6.27 -18.76 -2.17
CA GLY A 185 7.43 -19.50 -2.64
C GLY A 185 8.50 -18.55 -3.18
N ALA A 186 9.76 -19.02 -3.23
CA ALA A 186 10.87 -18.17 -3.67
C ALA A 186 10.68 -17.59 -5.08
N VAL A 187 10.04 -18.33 -5.98
CA VAL A 187 9.67 -17.86 -7.33
C VAL A 187 8.67 -16.70 -7.26
N SER A 188 7.56 -16.85 -6.52
CA SER A 188 6.54 -15.79 -6.43
C SER A 188 7.08 -14.55 -5.73
N ARG A 189 7.90 -14.70 -4.69
CA ARG A 189 8.59 -13.57 -4.03
C ARG A 189 9.49 -12.79 -5.00
N ASN A 190 10.34 -13.48 -5.75
CA ASN A 190 11.22 -12.83 -6.74
C ASN A 190 10.43 -12.19 -7.89
N GLN A 191 9.28 -12.77 -8.27
CA GLN A 191 8.38 -12.18 -9.26
C GLN A 191 7.81 -10.83 -8.77
N VAL A 192 7.36 -10.75 -7.51
CA VAL A 192 6.89 -9.48 -6.92
C VAL A 192 7.98 -8.40 -6.94
N VAL A 193 9.24 -8.78 -6.66
CA VAL A 193 10.38 -7.85 -6.75
C VAL A 193 10.57 -7.36 -8.20
N ALA A 194 10.53 -8.28 -9.17
CA ALA A 194 10.67 -7.94 -10.58
C ALA A 194 9.54 -7.03 -11.09
N ASP A 195 8.30 -7.30 -10.69
CA ASP A 195 7.13 -6.49 -11.06
C ASP A 195 7.17 -5.10 -10.40
N THR A 196 7.68 -5.01 -9.17
CA THR A 196 7.93 -3.72 -8.51
C THR A 196 8.97 -2.91 -9.28
N ILE A 197 10.09 -3.53 -9.67
CA ILE A 197 11.13 -2.86 -10.48
C ILE A 197 10.56 -2.40 -11.82
N LYS A 198 9.72 -3.24 -12.46
CA LYS A 198 9.04 -2.89 -13.71
C LYS A 198 8.19 -1.63 -13.55
N ILE A 199 7.34 -1.56 -12.51
CA ILE A 199 6.50 -0.38 -12.23
C ILE A 199 7.38 0.84 -12.01
N VAL A 200 8.40 0.74 -11.15
CA VAL A 200 9.32 1.86 -10.87
C VAL A 200 10.01 2.34 -12.13
N SER A 201 10.55 1.44 -12.95
CA SER A 201 11.31 1.82 -14.15
C SER A 201 10.42 2.41 -15.23
N SER A 202 9.22 1.85 -15.46
CA SER A 202 8.30 2.39 -16.46
C SER A 202 7.72 3.73 -16.02
N ALA A 203 7.39 3.88 -14.73
CA ALA A 203 6.78 5.10 -14.19
C ALA A 203 7.77 6.27 -14.12
N LEU A 204 9.00 6.03 -13.65
CA LEU A 204 9.93 7.10 -13.32
C LEU A 204 11.01 7.32 -14.39
N LEU A 205 11.41 6.28 -15.11
CA LEU A 205 12.47 6.37 -16.12
C LEU A 205 11.92 6.40 -17.55
N GLY A 206 10.66 6.00 -17.74
CA GLY A 206 10.11 5.77 -19.09
C GLY A 206 10.81 4.63 -19.84
N LEU A 207 11.47 3.71 -19.11
CA LEU A 207 12.30 2.63 -19.67
C LEU A 207 11.81 1.24 -19.24
N SER A 208 11.87 0.30 -20.18
CA SER A 208 11.64 -1.12 -19.91
C SER A 208 12.94 -1.83 -19.56
N VAL A 209 13.18 -2.09 -18.26
CA VAL A 209 14.39 -2.79 -17.80
C VAL A 209 14.19 -4.31 -17.67
N GLY A 210 12.97 -4.82 -17.87
CA GLY A 210 12.60 -6.21 -17.54
C GLY A 210 13.41 -7.29 -18.27
N CYS A 211 13.79 -7.08 -19.54
CA CYS A 211 14.63 -8.06 -20.25
C CYS A 211 16.00 -8.24 -19.59
N ALA A 212 16.52 -7.17 -18.98
CA ALA A 212 17.77 -7.17 -18.23
C ALA A 212 17.76 -8.04 -16.97
N GLN A 213 16.62 -8.62 -16.58
CA GLN A 213 16.56 -9.59 -15.50
C GLN A 213 17.37 -10.86 -15.79
N CYS A 214 17.34 -11.34 -17.03
CA CYS A 214 17.88 -12.64 -17.42
C CYS A 214 19.12 -12.54 -18.33
N HIS A 215 19.23 -11.49 -19.13
CA HIS A 215 20.35 -11.25 -20.05
C HIS A 215 20.45 -9.76 -20.33
N ASP A 216 21.57 -9.25 -20.85
CA ASP A 216 21.66 -7.83 -21.25
C ASP A 216 20.50 -7.44 -22.17
N HIS A 217 19.95 -6.25 -21.99
CA HIS A 217 18.77 -5.81 -22.73
C HIS A 217 19.04 -5.86 -24.25
N ARG A 218 18.03 -6.28 -25.02
CA ARG A 218 18.21 -6.65 -26.43
C ARG A 218 18.61 -5.49 -27.34
N TYR A 219 18.11 -4.29 -27.06
CA TYR A 219 18.24 -3.12 -27.93
C TYR A 219 18.95 -1.96 -27.20
N ASP A 220 18.47 -1.63 -26.01
CA ASP A 220 19.10 -0.61 -25.17
C ASP A 220 20.36 -1.12 -24.47
N PRO A 221 21.37 -0.26 -24.23
CA PRO A 221 22.62 -0.61 -23.54
C PRO A 221 22.42 -0.72 -22.01
N ILE A 222 21.46 -1.55 -21.59
CA ILE A 222 21.16 -1.82 -20.20
C ILE A 222 21.68 -3.22 -19.90
N SER A 223 22.73 -3.30 -19.09
CA SER A 223 23.32 -4.58 -18.73
C SER A 223 22.44 -5.35 -17.74
N GLN A 224 22.62 -6.66 -17.66
CA GLN A 224 22.02 -7.48 -16.62
C GLN A 224 22.42 -6.95 -15.24
N VAL A 225 23.68 -6.49 -15.09
CA VAL A 225 24.18 -5.90 -13.86
C VAL A 225 23.39 -4.65 -13.47
N ASP A 226 23.06 -3.76 -14.40
CA ASP A 226 22.24 -2.56 -14.13
C ASP A 226 20.87 -2.91 -13.55
N TYR A 227 20.21 -3.95 -14.06
CA TYR A 227 18.95 -4.43 -13.48
C TYR A 227 19.13 -4.84 -12.01
N TYR A 228 20.17 -5.60 -11.70
CA TYR A 228 20.43 -6.03 -10.32
C TYR A 228 20.89 -4.91 -9.41
N ARG A 229 21.51 -3.85 -9.94
CA ARG A 229 21.82 -2.62 -9.20
C ARG A 229 20.53 -1.91 -8.77
N ILE A 230 19.55 -1.79 -9.66
CA ILE A 230 18.23 -1.24 -9.32
C ILE A 230 17.52 -2.16 -8.31
N ARG A 231 17.53 -3.48 -8.53
CA ARG A 231 16.95 -4.44 -7.58
C ARG A 231 17.52 -4.26 -6.17
N ALA A 232 18.83 -4.11 -6.05
CA ALA A 232 19.53 -3.94 -4.79
C ALA A 232 19.08 -2.70 -4.00
N VAL A 233 18.57 -1.67 -4.70
CA VAL A 233 17.96 -0.50 -4.06
C VAL A 233 16.67 -0.85 -3.31
N PHE A 234 15.86 -1.79 -3.82
CA PHE A 234 14.55 -2.12 -3.26
C PHE A 234 14.53 -3.41 -2.42
N GLU A 235 15.53 -4.28 -2.56
CA GLU A 235 15.65 -5.54 -1.81
C GLU A 235 15.57 -5.38 -0.28
N PRO A 236 16.05 -4.28 0.34
CA PRO A 236 15.74 -3.95 1.73
C PRO A 236 14.25 -4.03 2.13
N GLY A 237 13.35 -3.58 1.26
CA GLY A 237 11.90 -3.67 1.47
C GLY A 237 11.25 -4.97 0.96
N TYR A 238 12.06 -5.81 0.32
CA TYR A 238 11.65 -6.96 -0.49
C TYR A 238 12.58 -8.17 -0.32
N ASP A 239 13.09 -8.39 0.89
CA ASP A 239 13.96 -9.53 1.18
C ASP A 239 13.20 -10.84 0.93
N TRP A 240 13.50 -11.50 -0.17
CA TRP A 240 12.84 -12.74 -0.58
C TRP A 240 13.21 -13.94 0.29
N LYS A 241 14.28 -13.84 1.08
CA LYS A 241 14.67 -14.86 2.08
C LYS A 241 13.94 -14.64 3.40
N SER A 242 13.76 -13.37 3.79
CA SER A 242 13.00 -12.96 4.99
C SER A 242 11.67 -12.29 4.62
N TRP A 243 10.87 -12.96 3.77
CA TRP A 243 9.67 -12.38 3.18
C TRP A 243 8.55 -12.12 4.19
N ARG A 244 7.88 -10.98 4.05
CA ARG A 244 6.61 -10.67 4.72
C ARG A 244 5.49 -10.73 3.71
N ASN A 245 4.44 -11.49 4.02
CA ASN A 245 3.27 -11.55 3.16
C ASN A 245 2.47 -10.23 3.19
N PRO A 246 1.53 -9.99 2.25
CA PRO A 246 0.73 -8.77 2.20
C PRO A 246 0.00 -8.41 3.50
N SER A 247 -0.51 -9.40 4.24
CA SER A 247 -1.26 -9.13 5.49
C SER A 247 -0.36 -8.65 6.63
N GLN A 248 0.92 -8.99 6.59
CA GLN A 248 1.94 -8.55 7.55
C GLN A 248 2.51 -7.16 7.20
N ARG A 249 2.32 -6.63 5.99
CA ARG A 249 2.86 -5.34 5.52
C ARG A 249 2.00 -4.14 5.90
N ARG A 250 1.46 -4.17 7.12
CA ARG A 250 0.53 -3.16 7.65
C ARG A 250 1.11 -2.51 8.90
N VAL A 251 0.99 -1.19 8.98
CA VAL A 251 1.36 -0.39 10.15
C VAL A 251 0.08 0.07 10.82
N SER A 252 -0.09 -0.27 12.10
CA SER A 252 -1.21 0.20 12.91
C SER A 252 -1.03 1.69 13.20
N LEU A 253 -2.08 2.48 12.95
CA LEU A 253 -2.13 3.90 13.25
C LEU A 253 -2.56 4.20 14.69
N TYR A 254 -2.68 3.18 15.53
CA TYR A 254 -3.03 3.39 16.92
C TYR A 254 -2.04 4.25 17.67
N THR A 255 -2.59 5.20 18.42
CA THR A 255 -1.89 5.90 19.48
C THR A 255 -1.80 5.02 20.74
N ASP A 256 -0.87 5.34 21.63
CA ASP A 256 -0.75 4.65 22.91
C ASP A 256 -2.02 4.80 23.76
N ALA A 257 -2.71 5.93 23.66
CA ALA A 257 -4.01 6.13 24.29
C ALA A 257 -5.07 5.14 23.77
N GLN A 258 -5.12 4.92 22.44
CA GLN A 258 -6.03 3.93 21.85
C GLN A 258 -5.64 2.49 22.21
N ARG A 259 -4.34 2.18 22.27
CA ARG A 259 -3.86 0.87 22.75
C ARG A 259 -4.24 0.63 24.20
N ALA A 260 -4.09 1.63 25.06
CA ALA A 260 -4.50 1.57 26.46
C ALA A 260 -6.02 1.39 26.59
N ALA A 261 -6.82 2.17 25.85
CA ALA A 261 -8.27 2.03 25.83
C ALA A 261 -8.71 0.63 25.37
N ARG A 262 -8.09 0.08 24.32
CA ARG A 262 -8.32 -1.30 23.88
C ARG A 262 -7.98 -2.30 24.98
N ALA A 263 -6.86 -2.12 25.68
CA ALA A 263 -6.44 -3.01 26.77
C ALA A 263 -7.44 -3.00 27.94
N GLU A 264 -7.96 -1.84 28.32
CA GLU A 264 -9.00 -1.74 29.36
C GLU A 264 -10.29 -2.43 28.96
N VAL A 265 -10.77 -2.20 27.72
CA VAL A 265 -11.95 -2.91 27.22
C VAL A 265 -11.70 -4.42 27.12
N GLN A 266 -10.48 -4.84 26.79
CA GLN A 266 -10.13 -6.26 26.77
C GLN A 266 -10.18 -6.88 28.16
N LYS A 267 -9.78 -6.16 29.23
CA LYS A 267 -9.97 -6.62 30.60
C LYS A 267 -11.44 -6.86 30.94
N GLU A 268 -12.34 -5.95 30.53
CA GLU A 268 -13.80 -6.14 30.69
C GLU A 268 -14.29 -7.40 29.95
N VAL A 269 -13.83 -7.61 28.72
CA VAL A 269 -14.13 -8.82 27.93
C VAL A 269 -13.63 -10.08 28.64
N ASP A 270 -12.43 -10.04 29.22
CA ASP A 270 -11.82 -11.17 29.90
C ASP A 270 -12.57 -11.54 31.19
N VAL A 271 -13.11 -10.56 31.92
CA VAL A 271 -14.00 -10.82 33.07
C VAL A 271 -15.25 -11.57 32.63
N VAL A 272 -15.94 -11.09 31.59
CA VAL A 272 -17.16 -11.73 31.08
C VAL A 272 -16.87 -13.11 30.48
N ASN A 273 -15.69 -13.30 29.86
CA ASN A 273 -15.24 -14.62 29.41
C ASN A 273 -14.98 -15.56 30.58
N LYS A 274 -14.34 -15.10 31.67
CA LYS A 274 -14.15 -15.91 32.88
C LYS A 274 -15.48 -16.32 33.50
N GLU A 275 -16.45 -15.41 33.60
CA GLU A 275 -17.82 -15.71 34.03
C GLU A 275 -18.47 -16.78 33.14
N LYS A 276 -18.41 -16.60 31.82
CA LYS A 276 -18.93 -17.54 30.84
C LYS A 276 -18.29 -18.92 31.01
N THR A 277 -16.96 -19.01 31.09
CA THR A 277 -16.24 -20.27 31.24
C THR A 277 -16.55 -20.96 32.56
N ALA A 278 -16.60 -20.22 33.68
CA ALA A 278 -16.97 -20.79 34.98
C ALA A 278 -18.41 -21.34 34.97
N LYS A 279 -19.36 -20.58 34.42
CA LYS A 279 -20.76 -21.00 34.30
C LYS A 279 -20.93 -22.20 33.36
N GLN A 280 -20.20 -22.20 32.24
CA GLN A 280 -20.17 -23.30 31.29
C GLN A 280 -19.61 -24.57 31.93
N GLN A 281 -18.51 -24.46 32.69
CA GLN A 281 -17.92 -25.60 33.40
C GLN A 281 -18.87 -26.16 34.46
N LYS A 282 -19.57 -25.29 35.21
CA LYS A 282 -20.61 -25.71 36.17
C LYS A 282 -21.72 -26.52 35.48
N TYR A 283 -22.23 -26.04 34.35
CA TYR A 283 -23.28 -26.76 33.61
C TYR A 283 -22.81 -28.06 32.97
N ILE A 284 -21.56 -28.11 32.50
CA ILE A 284 -20.96 -29.36 32.05
C ILE A 284 -20.89 -30.36 33.21
N GLN A 285 -20.47 -29.92 34.40
CA GLN A 285 -20.41 -30.79 35.57
C GLN A 285 -21.81 -31.28 35.98
N GLU A 286 -22.81 -30.41 36.02
CA GLU A 286 -24.19 -30.82 36.34
C GLU A 286 -24.76 -31.84 35.35
N ALA A 287 -24.47 -31.68 34.05
CA ALA A 287 -24.87 -32.65 33.03
C ALA A 287 -24.11 -33.98 33.20
N LEU A 288 -22.81 -33.94 33.49
CA LEU A 288 -22.01 -35.14 33.75
C LEU A 288 -22.48 -35.88 35.00
N GLU A 289 -22.79 -35.20 36.10
CA GLU A 289 -23.31 -35.84 37.32
C GLU A 289 -24.67 -36.50 37.08
N LYS A 290 -25.54 -35.90 36.26
CA LYS A 290 -26.80 -36.54 35.84
C LYS A 290 -26.57 -37.80 35.00
N GLU A 291 -25.57 -37.80 34.12
CA GLU A 291 -25.19 -38.99 33.36
C GLU A 291 -24.57 -40.06 34.26
N TYR A 292 -23.70 -39.69 35.21
CA TYR A 292 -23.09 -40.62 36.17
C TYR A 292 -24.12 -41.30 37.08
N ALA A 293 -25.19 -40.58 37.46
CA ALA A 293 -26.27 -41.13 38.28
C ALA A 293 -27.03 -42.30 37.63
N ARG A 294 -26.91 -42.49 36.31
CA ARG A 294 -27.54 -43.59 35.56
C ARG A 294 -26.79 -44.93 35.69
N TYR A 295 -25.62 -44.95 36.34
CA TYR A 295 -24.75 -46.12 36.45
C TYR A 295 -24.47 -46.44 37.91
N ASP A 296 -24.32 -47.73 38.25
CA ASP A 296 -24.00 -48.19 39.60
C ASP A 296 -22.49 -48.24 39.88
N GLU A 297 -22.11 -48.41 41.16
CA GLU A 297 -20.72 -48.67 41.54
C GLU A 297 -20.29 -50.09 41.14
N PRO A 298 -19.03 -50.33 40.73
CA PRO A 298 -17.88 -49.39 40.71
C PRO A 298 -17.77 -48.55 39.42
N LEU A 299 -18.65 -48.78 38.44
CA LEU A 299 -18.54 -48.19 37.11
C LEU A 299 -18.66 -46.65 37.15
N ARG A 300 -19.52 -46.13 38.01
CA ARG A 300 -19.69 -44.68 38.24
C ARG A 300 -18.39 -44.00 38.67
N SER A 301 -17.69 -44.54 39.65
CA SER A 301 -16.42 -43.98 40.15
C SER A 301 -15.29 -44.10 39.13
N GLU A 302 -15.23 -45.20 38.36
CA GLU A 302 -14.30 -45.37 37.25
C GLU A 302 -14.52 -44.35 36.12
N MET A 303 -15.77 -44.10 35.75
CA MET A 303 -16.16 -43.10 34.75
C MET A 303 -15.80 -41.68 35.18
N ARG A 304 -16.03 -41.35 36.45
CA ARG A 304 -15.66 -40.05 37.03
C ARG A 304 -14.14 -39.85 36.96
N LYS A 305 -13.38 -40.84 37.40
CA LYS A 305 -11.91 -40.84 37.37
C LYS A 305 -11.37 -40.74 35.94
N ALA A 306 -11.98 -41.43 34.98
CA ALA A 306 -11.59 -41.35 33.58
C ALA A 306 -11.78 -39.94 33.00
N LYS A 307 -12.89 -39.26 33.32
CA LYS A 307 -13.18 -37.91 32.81
C LYS A 307 -12.36 -36.81 33.49
N THR A 308 -12.06 -36.93 34.78
CA THR A 308 -11.23 -35.95 35.50
C THR A 308 -9.74 -36.09 35.18
N THR A 309 -9.30 -37.25 34.67
CA THR A 309 -7.91 -37.45 34.25
C THR A 309 -7.67 -36.69 32.93
N PRO A 310 -6.65 -35.80 32.84
CA PRO A 310 -6.31 -35.11 31.59
C PRO A 310 -6.08 -36.10 30.45
N GLY A 311 -6.54 -35.80 29.24
CA GLY A 311 -6.50 -36.73 28.09
C GLY A 311 -5.11 -37.32 27.79
N SER A 312 -4.05 -36.54 28.02
CA SER A 312 -2.65 -36.96 27.87
C SER A 312 -2.18 -37.96 28.94
N LYS A 313 -2.89 -38.05 30.07
CA LYS A 313 -2.61 -38.95 31.20
C LYS A 313 -3.64 -40.07 31.34
N GLN A 314 -4.62 -40.16 30.44
CA GLN A 314 -5.62 -41.23 30.47
C GLN A 314 -4.99 -42.55 30.04
N THR A 315 -5.21 -43.60 30.82
CA THR A 315 -4.81 -44.97 30.46
C THR A 315 -5.66 -45.49 29.31
N ASP A 316 -5.18 -46.51 28.60
CA ASP A 316 -5.94 -47.11 27.49
C ASP A 316 -7.30 -47.67 27.94
N LYS A 317 -7.38 -48.17 29.18
CA LYS A 317 -8.63 -48.58 29.82
C LYS A 317 -9.60 -47.40 30.00
N GLN A 318 -9.12 -46.24 30.44
CA GLN A 318 -9.94 -45.03 30.60
C GLN A 318 -10.41 -44.47 29.25
N LYS A 319 -9.55 -44.50 28.22
CA LYS A 319 -9.92 -44.09 26.86
C LYS A 319 -10.96 -45.02 26.25
N ALA A 320 -10.77 -46.34 26.41
CA ALA A 320 -11.73 -47.34 25.96
C ALA A 320 -13.08 -47.20 26.68
N LEU A 321 -13.07 -46.89 27.99
CA LEU A 321 -14.26 -46.63 28.78
C LEU A 321 -15.03 -45.40 28.25
N LEU A 322 -14.36 -44.26 28.05
CA LEU A 322 -14.99 -43.05 27.51
C LEU A 322 -15.50 -43.25 26.06
N LYS A 323 -14.83 -44.08 25.25
CA LYS A 323 -15.28 -44.44 23.90
C LYS A 323 -16.55 -45.31 23.93
N LYS A 324 -16.66 -46.22 24.91
CA LYS A 324 -17.84 -47.08 25.09
C LYS A 324 -19.07 -46.30 25.54
N TYR A 325 -18.88 -45.17 26.24
CA TYR A 325 -19.97 -44.34 26.78
C TYR A 325 -19.91 -42.91 26.23
N PRO A 326 -20.35 -42.70 24.95
CA PRO A 326 -20.24 -41.40 24.28
C PRO A 326 -21.07 -40.30 24.95
N ASN A 327 -22.10 -40.64 25.73
CA ASN A 327 -22.90 -39.69 26.50
C ASN A 327 -22.07 -38.90 27.54
N LEU A 328 -20.89 -39.41 27.93
CA LEU A 328 -19.94 -38.72 28.82
C LEU A 328 -19.08 -37.67 28.08
N ASN A 329 -19.25 -37.51 26.77
CA ASN A 329 -18.61 -36.46 25.98
C ASN A 329 -19.36 -35.12 26.10
N VAL A 330 -19.76 -34.73 27.31
CA VAL A 330 -20.33 -33.41 27.55
C VAL A 330 -19.23 -32.36 27.41
N ASN A 331 -19.46 -31.35 26.58
CA ASN A 331 -18.60 -30.20 26.37
C ASN A 331 -19.43 -28.96 26.03
N GLY A 332 -18.73 -27.83 25.86
CA GLY A 332 -19.39 -26.55 25.60
C GLY A 332 -20.20 -26.48 24.31
N GLY A 333 -19.83 -27.25 23.29
CA GLY A 333 -20.47 -27.25 21.97
C GLY A 333 -21.71 -28.13 21.88
N ASN A 334 -21.85 -29.14 22.75
CA ASN A 334 -23.00 -30.05 22.75
C ASN A 334 -23.88 -29.95 24.00
N LEU A 335 -23.65 -28.97 24.88
CA LEU A 335 -24.44 -28.76 26.10
C LEU A 335 -25.96 -28.71 25.84
N TYR A 336 -26.38 -28.23 24.67
CA TYR A 336 -27.78 -28.16 24.25
C TYR A 336 -28.48 -29.52 24.18
N GLN A 337 -27.73 -30.61 23.94
CA GLN A 337 -28.24 -31.98 23.91
C GLN A 337 -28.62 -32.49 25.30
N TYR A 338 -28.05 -31.89 26.36
CA TYR A 338 -28.26 -32.29 27.75
C TYR A 338 -29.18 -31.31 28.49
N ASN A 339 -29.08 -30.02 28.17
CA ASN A 339 -29.92 -28.96 28.72
C ASN A 339 -29.91 -27.73 27.79
N SER A 340 -30.98 -27.56 27.02
CA SER A 340 -31.14 -26.43 26.10
C SER A 340 -31.10 -25.08 26.81
N LYS A 341 -31.76 -24.94 27.97
CA LYS A 341 -31.76 -23.71 28.77
C LYS A 341 -30.35 -23.29 29.19
N HIS A 342 -29.53 -24.24 29.67
CA HIS A 342 -28.13 -23.95 30.03
C HIS A 342 -27.30 -23.52 28.82
N ALA A 343 -27.52 -24.15 27.66
CA ALA A 343 -26.85 -23.76 26.43
C ALA A 343 -27.25 -22.33 25.98
N ASP A 344 -28.53 -21.97 26.09
CA ASP A 344 -29.02 -20.63 25.78
C ASP A 344 -28.43 -19.57 26.72
N GLU A 345 -28.29 -19.86 28.01
CA GLU A 345 -27.64 -18.98 28.97
C GLU A 345 -26.16 -18.74 28.62
N ILE A 346 -25.42 -19.76 28.16
CA ILE A 346 -24.04 -19.59 27.68
C ILE A 346 -23.99 -18.81 26.37
N LYS A 347 -24.96 -19.03 25.46
CA LYS A 347 -25.08 -18.30 24.19
C LYS A 347 -25.34 -16.82 24.41
N ALA A 348 -26.09 -16.45 25.45
CA ALA A 348 -26.39 -15.06 25.82
C ALA A 348 -25.14 -14.23 26.20
N TYR A 349 -24.00 -14.86 26.53
CA TYR A 349 -22.75 -14.13 26.75
C TYR A 349 -22.17 -13.54 25.45
N ALA A 350 -22.42 -14.15 24.29
CA ALA A 350 -21.88 -13.67 23.01
C ALA A 350 -22.32 -12.24 22.67
N PRO A 351 -23.62 -11.87 22.69
CA PRO A 351 -24.03 -10.48 22.46
C PRO A 351 -23.53 -9.51 23.55
N ARG A 352 -23.38 -9.97 24.81
CA ARG A 352 -22.80 -9.16 25.89
C ARG A 352 -21.33 -8.83 25.62
N ILE A 353 -20.53 -9.83 25.25
CA ILE A 353 -19.12 -9.65 24.86
C ILE A 353 -19.01 -8.78 23.61
N ALA A 354 -19.87 -8.98 22.61
CA ALA A 354 -19.90 -8.16 21.40
C ALA A 354 -20.21 -6.69 21.73
N LYS A 355 -21.16 -6.42 22.64
CA LYS A 355 -21.47 -5.05 23.11
C LYS A 355 -20.27 -4.39 23.79
N ILE A 356 -19.50 -5.13 24.58
CA ILE A 356 -18.27 -4.61 25.21
C ILE A 356 -17.20 -4.34 24.15
N ARG A 357 -16.98 -5.28 23.22
CA ARG A 357 -16.01 -5.12 22.13
C ARG A 357 -16.29 -3.93 21.21
N LYS A 358 -17.55 -3.50 21.07
CA LYS A 358 -17.91 -2.26 20.34
C LYS A 358 -17.31 -0.99 20.96
N LYS A 359 -16.86 -1.04 22.22
CA LYS A 359 -16.14 0.07 22.86
C LYS A 359 -14.66 0.13 22.46
N ILE A 360 -14.11 -0.93 21.84
CA ILE A 360 -12.74 -0.92 21.36
C ILE A 360 -12.65 0.13 20.24
N PRO A 361 -11.68 1.06 20.29
CA PRO A 361 -11.43 1.99 19.20
C PRO A 361 -11.32 1.26 17.85
N VAL A 362 -11.61 1.93 16.73
CA VAL A 362 -11.41 1.32 15.42
C VAL A 362 -9.92 1.36 15.08
N GLU A 363 -9.32 0.20 14.83
CA GLU A 363 -7.92 0.10 14.40
C GLU A 363 -7.80 0.36 12.90
N ASP A 364 -7.11 1.45 12.57
CA ASP A 364 -6.79 1.81 11.19
C ASP A 364 -5.34 1.48 10.86
N PHE A 365 -5.05 1.23 9.58
CA PHE A 365 -3.75 0.77 9.12
C PHE A 365 -3.31 1.42 7.82
N VAL A 366 -2.01 1.43 7.58
CA VAL A 366 -1.40 1.80 6.30
C VAL A 366 -0.58 0.63 5.77
N ARG A 367 -0.67 0.36 4.46
CA ARG A 367 0.24 -0.56 3.76
C ARG A 367 1.48 0.23 3.35
N ALA A 368 2.64 -0.13 3.89
CA ALA A 368 3.88 0.62 3.70
C ALA A 368 5.11 -0.30 3.57
N LEU A 369 6.21 0.24 3.06
CA LEU A 369 7.51 -0.43 3.05
C LEU A 369 8.18 -0.27 4.41
N THR A 370 8.22 -1.32 5.25
CA THR A 370 8.64 -1.17 6.66
C THR A 370 9.54 -2.28 7.17
N GLU A 371 9.92 -3.22 6.31
CA GLU A 371 10.71 -4.41 6.60
C GLU A 371 12.02 -4.09 7.32
N ASN A 372 12.64 -2.96 6.96
CA ASN A 372 13.95 -2.54 7.46
C ASN A 372 13.93 -1.29 8.35
N ILE A 373 12.75 -0.74 8.68
CA ILE A 373 12.67 0.36 9.64
C ILE A 373 13.20 -0.12 11.00
N GLY A 374 14.12 0.65 11.58
CA GLY A 374 14.74 0.33 12.87
C GLY A 374 15.81 -0.77 12.80
N LYS A 375 16.20 -1.22 11.60
CA LYS A 375 17.29 -2.18 11.38
C LYS A 375 18.37 -1.61 10.43
N PRO A 376 19.04 -0.51 10.82
CA PRO A 376 20.10 0.06 9.99
C PRO A 376 21.24 -0.94 9.77
N GLY A 377 21.78 -0.99 8.55
CA GLY A 377 22.92 -1.85 8.21
C GLY A 377 22.62 -3.34 8.01
N THR A 378 21.35 -3.77 8.13
CA THR A 378 20.95 -5.17 7.88
C THR A 378 20.40 -5.40 6.47
N ALA A 379 20.74 -4.53 5.51
CA ALA A 379 20.28 -4.68 4.13
C ALA A 379 20.78 -6.03 3.56
N PRO A 380 19.90 -6.84 2.95
CA PRO A 380 20.33 -8.09 2.34
C PRO A 380 21.29 -7.82 1.19
N LYS A 381 22.28 -8.70 1.02
CA LYS A 381 23.15 -8.68 -0.16
C LYS A 381 22.38 -9.08 -1.40
N THR A 382 22.52 -8.31 -2.47
CA THR A 382 21.96 -8.61 -3.78
C THR A 382 23.02 -9.27 -4.66
N PHE A 383 22.61 -10.26 -5.46
CA PHE A 383 23.50 -10.97 -6.38
C PHE A 383 22.95 -10.88 -7.80
N LEU A 384 23.86 -10.84 -8.77
CA LEU A 384 23.54 -11.16 -10.15
C LEU A 384 23.17 -12.64 -10.23
N PHE A 385 22.07 -12.98 -10.91
CA PHE A 385 21.66 -14.37 -11.09
C PHE A 385 21.92 -14.88 -12.50
N HIS A 386 22.42 -16.11 -12.62
CA HIS A 386 22.57 -16.77 -13.91
C HIS A 386 21.21 -16.90 -14.60
N ARG A 387 21.01 -16.17 -15.71
CA ARG A 387 19.72 -16.13 -16.44
C ARG A 387 18.51 -15.79 -15.56
N GLY A 388 18.71 -14.97 -14.53
CA GLY A 388 17.64 -14.57 -13.61
C GLY A 388 17.22 -15.64 -12.59
N ASP A 389 17.86 -16.81 -12.58
CA ASP A 389 17.55 -17.87 -11.62
C ASP A 389 18.12 -17.56 -10.23
N HIS A 390 17.26 -17.15 -9.31
CA HIS A 390 17.60 -16.81 -7.92
C HIS A 390 18.36 -17.91 -7.15
N ARG A 391 18.35 -19.16 -7.64
CA ARG A 391 19.10 -20.30 -7.06
C ARG A 391 20.56 -20.35 -7.53
N GLN A 392 20.93 -19.56 -8.52
CA GLN A 392 22.26 -19.54 -9.13
C GLN A 392 22.90 -18.14 -9.00
N PRO A 393 23.24 -17.70 -7.77
CA PRO A 393 23.94 -16.44 -7.55
C PRO A 393 25.32 -16.46 -8.19
N ARG A 394 25.71 -15.34 -8.78
CA ARG A 394 27.05 -15.06 -9.28
C ARG A 394 27.71 -14.03 -8.36
N GLN A 395 28.15 -12.89 -8.90
CA GLN A 395 28.76 -11.82 -8.11
C GLN A 395 27.73 -11.01 -7.30
N GLU A 396 28.17 -10.49 -6.15
CA GLU A 396 27.44 -9.48 -5.38
C GLU A 396 27.34 -8.18 -6.18
N VAL A 397 26.20 -7.50 -6.10
CA VAL A 397 25.92 -6.26 -6.82
C VAL A 397 25.50 -5.19 -5.81
N ALA A 398 26.22 -4.07 -5.79
CA ALA A 398 25.87 -2.93 -4.95
C ALA A 398 24.67 -2.15 -5.51
N PRO A 399 23.83 -1.53 -4.64
CA PRO A 399 22.75 -0.65 -5.05
C PRO A 399 23.19 0.48 -6.00
N GLY A 400 22.36 0.79 -6.99
CA GLY A 400 22.52 1.98 -7.82
C GLY A 400 21.62 2.01 -9.06
N GLY A 401 21.70 3.10 -9.81
CA GLY A 401 20.92 3.28 -11.03
C GLY A 401 21.54 2.69 -12.29
N LEU A 402 20.89 2.94 -13.42
CA LEU A 402 21.37 2.57 -14.75
C LEU A 402 22.67 3.30 -15.06
N THR A 403 23.72 2.56 -15.39
CA THR A 403 25.01 3.15 -15.78
C THR A 403 24.90 4.04 -17.03
N VAL A 404 24.02 3.71 -17.97
CA VAL A 404 23.78 4.52 -19.19
C VAL A 404 23.20 5.91 -18.90
N THR A 405 22.43 6.08 -17.81
CA THR A 405 21.85 7.38 -17.43
C THR A 405 22.70 8.13 -16.40
N ALA A 406 23.82 7.55 -15.96
CA ALA A 406 24.71 8.20 -15.01
C ALA A 406 25.40 9.41 -15.67
N PRO A 407 25.42 10.59 -15.02
CA PRO A 407 26.18 11.72 -15.53
C PRO A 407 27.65 11.35 -15.72
N ARG A 408 28.25 11.68 -16.87
CA ARG A 408 29.65 11.36 -17.23
C ARG A 408 30.70 11.77 -16.19
N ALA A 409 30.37 12.63 -15.22
CA ALA A 409 31.25 13.13 -14.17
C ALA A 409 30.82 12.75 -12.73
N ALA A 410 29.69 12.08 -12.54
CA ALA A 410 29.24 11.66 -11.22
C ALA A 410 29.67 10.21 -10.97
N GLY A 411 30.89 10.03 -10.44
CA GLY A 411 31.20 8.82 -9.70
C GLY A 411 30.11 8.65 -8.64
N LEU A 412 29.37 7.55 -8.71
CA LEU A 412 28.35 7.19 -7.72
C LEU A 412 29.00 7.33 -6.34
N ARG A 413 28.65 8.39 -5.60
CA ARG A 413 29.16 8.59 -4.25
C ARG A 413 28.72 7.37 -3.45
N SER A 414 29.68 6.62 -2.93
CA SER A 414 29.39 5.64 -1.89
C SER A 414 28.76 6.40 -0.74
N VAL A 415 27.46 6.21 -0.52
CA VAL A 415 26.82 6.82 0.63
C VAL A 415 27.37 6.11 1.86
N ALA A 416 28.29 6.78 2.54
CA ALA A 416 28.84 6.36 3.82
C ALA A 416 27.70 6.09 4.81
N THR A 417 27.90 5.08 5.66
CA THR A 417 27.09 4.63 6.81
C THR A 417 25.99 5.60 7.28
N THR A 418 24.89 5.66 6.52
CA THR A 418 23.65 6.28 6.96
C THR A 418 22.87 5.28 7.81
N PRO A 419 22.12 5.73 8.83
CA PRO A 419 21.19 4.88 9.59
C PRO A 419 19.96 4.44 8.76
N ARG A 420 20.01 4.56 7.43
CA ARG A 420 18.92 4.32 6.48
C ARG A 420 19.19 3.05 5.69
N SER A 421 18.13 2.32 5.35
CA SER A 421 18.28 1.03 4.65
C SER A 421 18.41 1.19 3.13
N ARG A 422 17.98 2.33 2.57
CA ARG A 422 18.03 2.65 1.14
C ARG A 422 18.56 4.08 0.84
N PRO A 423 19.82 4.39 1.18
CA PRO A 423 20.38 5.73 0.98
C PRO A 423 20.36 6.22 -0.48
N ALA A 424 20.56 5.32 -1.44
CA ALA A 424 20.60 5.64 -2.87
C ALA A 424 19.26 6.16 -3.45
N VAL A 425 18.15 6.01 -2.73
CA VAL A 425 16.81 6.45 -3.15
C VAL A 425 16.56 7.91 -2.80
N VAL A 426 17.09 8.38 -1.67
CA VAL A 426 16.85 9.74 -1.18
C VAL A 426 17.58 10.77 -2.03
N ASP A 427 18.75 10.40 -2.55
CA ASP A 427 19.62 11.22 -3.39
C ASP A 427 19.53 10.85 -4.88
N TRP A 428 18.46 10.16 -5.30
CA TRP A 428 18.29 9.80 -6.71
C TRP A 428 18.21 11.07 -7.55
N PRO A 429 19.00 11.22 -8.63
CA PRO A 429 18.93 12.39 -9.49
C PRO A 429 17.58 12.41 -10.20
N LEU A 430 16.64 13.17 -9.66
CA LEU A 430 15.42 13.53 -10.35
C LEU A 430 15.80 14.54 -11.44
N PRO A 431 15.25 14.44 -12.66
CA PRO A 431 15.41 15.49 -13.65
C PRO A 431 14.96 16.81 -13.01
N ALA A 432 15.83 17.83 -13.06
CA ALA A 432 15.41 19.19 -12.74
C ALA A 432 14.29 19.56 -13.71
N GLY A 433 13.15 20.00 -13.15
CA GLY A 433 11.90 20.26 -13.87
C GLY A 433 12.04 21.21 -15.04
#